data_AF-X1HXR2-F1
#
_entry.id   AF-X1HXR2-F1
#
_cell.length_a   1.000
_cell.length_b   1.000
_cell.length_c   1.000
_cell.angle_alpha   90.00
_cell.angle_beta   90.00
_cell.angle_gamma   90.00
#
_symmetry.space_group_name_H-M   'P 1'
#
loop_
_entity.id
_entity.type
_entity.pdbx_description
1 polymer ?
#
loop_
_entity_poly.entity_id
_entity_poly.type
_entity_poly.pdbx_seq_one_letter_code
_entity_poly.pdbx_strand_id
1 'polypeptide(L)'
;SQYTNQNNVVAHYLTTGPEIWEQTEGKVDAFLVTQGTGGTISGVGKYLRERNPKILLYAGEPSEAPMLARRKWGSHRIEGIGDGFVPRNLDASLLNGVFLVTSEEAIEMGKKLAREEGLFCGISSGANVVGAIKLAKRHPELKVIVTLINDTGQRYFSTPLCSVEKHIEIPEREHPFDDYTIAELDKYQSGWEIIE
;
A
#
# COMPACT_ATOMS: atom_id res chain seq x y z
N SER A 1 6.22 1.62 19.49
CA SER A 1 5.98 0.61 18.44
C SER A 1 6.04 1.29 17.07
N GLN A 2 6.42 0.59 16.00
CA GLN A 2 6.47 1.16 14.64
C GLN A 2 5.09 1.58 14.08
N TYR A 3 4.00 1.04 14.65
CA TYR A 3 2.62 1.31 14.25
C TYR A 3 1.99 2.54 14.94
N THR A 4 2.68 3.12 15.93
CA THR A 4 2.17 4.26 16.73
C THR A 4 3.15 5.42 16.86
N ASN A 5 4.43 5.19 16.55
CA ASN A 5 5.47 6.20 16.65
C ASN A 5 5.33 7.21 15.50
N GLN A 6 5.01 8.46 15.84
CA GLN A 6 4.84 9.54 14.87
C GLN A 6 6.12 9.87 14.09
N ASN A 7 7.31 9.53 14.61
CA ASN A 7 8.56 9.71 13.85
C ASN A 7 8.58 8.88 12.55
N ASN A 8 7.79 7.81 12.46
CA ASN A 8 7.58 7.05 11.23
C ASN A 8 6.91 7.94 10.15
N VAL A 9 5.79 8.58 10.51
CA VAL A 9 5.05 9.49 9.61
C VAL A 9 5.89 10.72 9.27
N VAL A 10 6.52 11.32 10.28
CA VAL A 10 7.32 12.56 10.14
C VAL A 10 8.51 12.35 9.19
N ALA A 11 9.17 11.20 9.21
CA ALA A 11 10.26 10.91 8.29
C ALA A 11 9.79 11.06 6.82
N HIS A 12 8.67 10.43 6.46
CA HIS A 12 8.12 10.50 5.11
C HIS A 12 7.58 11.89 4.74
N TYR A 13 7.06 12.65 5.70
CA TYR A 13 6.65 14.05 5.48
C TYR A 13 7.86 14.96 5.20
N LEU A 14 8.98 14.73 5.89
CA LEU A 14 10.19 15.56 5.77
C LEU A 14 11.10 15.18 4.59
N THR A 15 11.01 13.95 4.07
CA THR A 15 11.89 13.48 3.00
C THR A 15 11.10 12.96 1.79
N THR A 16 10.41 11.82 1.92
CA THR A 16 9.78 11.12 0.79
C THR A 16 8.74 11.98 0.06
N GLY A 17 7.90 12.73 0.78
CA GLY A 17 6.92 13.65 0.19
C GLY A 17 7.57 14.78 -0.61
N PRO A 18 8.53 15.54 -0.03
CA PRO A 18 9.32 16.54 -0.74
C PRO A 18 10.02 16.00 -1.98
N GLU A 19 10.68 14.84 -1.89
CA GLU A 19 11.39 14.22 -3.00
C GLU A 19 10.46 13.91 -4.17
N ILE A 20 9.29 13.32 -3.91
CA ILE A 20 8.27 13.06 -4.94
C ILE A 20 7.80 14.35 -5.59
N TRP A 21 7.51 15.39 -4.79
CA TRP A 21 7.05 16.67 -5.31
C TRP A 21 8.11 17.34 -6.19
N GLU A 22 9.36 17.36 -5.76
CA GLU A 22 10.49 17.93 -6.51
C GLU A 22 10.72 17.17 -7.81
N GLN A 23 10.85 15.84 -7.74
CA GLN A 23 11.16 14.99 -8.90
C GLN A 23 10.04 14.94 -9.94
N THR A 24 8.79 15.14 -9.53
CA THR A 24 7.65 15.28 -10.46
C THR A 24 7.39 16.72 -10.90
N GLU A 25 8.20 17.68 -10.45
CA GLU A 25 7.99 19.12 -10.69
C GLU A 25 6.58 19.58 -10.30
N GLY A 26 6.02 19.01 -9.23
CA GLY A 26 4.66 19.29 -8.75
C GLY A 26 3.54 18.74 -9.64
N LYS A 27 3.83 17.86 -10.60
CA LYS A 27 2.85 17.30 -11.54
C LYS A 27 2.16 16.03 -11.05
N VAL A 28 2.52 15.49 -9.88
CA VAL A 28 1.89 14.29 -9.31
C VAL A 28 0.38 14.49 -9.14
N ASP A 29 -0.41 13.62 -9.75
CA ASP A 29 -1.89 13.62 -9.66
C ASP A 29 -2.40 12.65 -8.59
N ALA A 30 -1.71 11.52 -8.43
CA ALA A 30 -2.03 10.53 -7.42
C ALA A 30 -0.79 9.87 -6.83
N PHE A 31 -0.85 9.57 -5.54
CA PHE A 31 0.12 8.74 -4.84
C PHE A 31 -0.58 7.54 -4.23
N LEU A 32 -0.07 6.35 -4.48
CA LEU A 32 -0.60 5.12 -3.90
C LEU A 32 0.51 4.22 -3.41
N VAL A 33 0.26 3.53 -2.31
CA VAL A 33 1.21 2.56 -1.75
C VAL A 33 0.47 1.54 -0.90
N THR A 34 0.92 0.30 -0.95
CA THR A 34 0.51 -0.76 -0.03
C THR A 34 0.85 -0.39 1.41
N GLN A 35 0.00 -0.81 2.33
CA GLN A 35 -0.02 -0.30 3.69
C GLN A 35 0.37 -1.39 4.69
N GLY A 36 1.44 -1.12 5.47
CA GLY A 36 1.83 -1.92 6.64
C GLY A 36 1.72 -1.11 7.92
N THR A 37 2.68 -0.22 8.18
CA THR A 37 2.60 0.68 9.35
C THR A 37 1.72 1.91 9.13
N GLY A 38 1.37 2.26 7.89
CA GLY A 38 0.63 3.48 7.55
C GLY A 38 1.49 4.75 7.44
N GLY A 39 2.75 4.72 7.90
CA GLY A 39 3.59 5.92 7.96
C GLY A 39 3.85 6.57 6.61
N THR A 40 4.11 5.76 5.57
CA THR A 40 4.43 6.25 4.23
C THR A 40 3.28 7.03 3.60
N ILE A 41 2.10 6.44 3.51
CA ILE A 41 0.93 7.09 2.89
C ILE A 41 0.49 8.33 3.67
N SER A 42 0.53 8.29 5.01
CA SER A 42 0.17 9.45 5.84
C SER A 42 1.17 10.58 5.71
N GLY A 43 2.48 10.28 5.77
CA GLY A 43 3.53 11.29 5.73
C GLY A 43 3.64 11.95 4.36
N VAL A 44 3.72 11.14 3.30
CA VAL A 44 3.73 11.62 1.91
C VAL A 44 2.42 12.34 1.60
N GLY A 45 1.28 11.72 1.92
CA GLY A 45 -0.04 12.24 1.62
C GLY A 45 -0.30 13.61 2.24
N LYS A 46 0.09 13.79 3.51
CA LYS A 46 0.00 15.08 4.19
C LYS A 46 0.82 16.16 3.47
N TYR A 47 2.09 15.86 3.17
CA TYR A 47 2.96 16.82 2.48
C TYR A 47 2.39 17.20 1.10
N LEU A 48 1.98 16.21 0.31
CA LEU A 48 1.44 16.43 -1.04
C LEU A 48 0.14 17.23 -1.00
N ARG A 49 -0.79 16.92 -0.08
CA ARG A 49 -2.07 17.64 0.05
C ARG A 49 -1.91 19.09 0.52
N GLU A 50 -0.87 19.40 1.30
CA GLU A 50 -0.51 20.79 1.65
C GLU A 50 -0.06 21.60 0.42
N ARG A 51 0.50 20.96 -0.60
CA ARG A 51 0.92 21.60 -1.86
C ARG A 51 -0.18 21.66 -2.90
N ASN A 52 -0.92 20.56 -3.05
CA ASN A 52 -2.06 20.47 -3.94
C ASN A 52 -3.15 19.62 -3.28
N PRO A 53 -4.24 20.24 -2.78
CA PRO A 53 -5.31 19.52 -2.11
C PRO A 53 -6.16 18.68 -3.07
N LYS A 54 -5.82 18.57 -4.37
CA LYS A 54 -6.51 17.68 -5.32
C LYS A 54 -5.83 16.32 -5.51
N ILE A 55 -4.61 16.13 -5.00
CA ILE A 55 -3.84 14.89 -5.21
C ILE A 55 -4.55 13.69 -4.60
N LEU A 56 -4.80 12.65 -5.38
CA LEU A 56 -5.48 11.46 -4.89
C LEU A 56 -4.54 10.55 -4.10
N LEU A 57 -5.03 9.98 -3.01
CA LEU A 57 -4.27 9.11 -2.11
C LEU A 57 -4.98 7.76 -1.94
N TYR A 58 -4.29 6.66 -2.25
CA TYR A 58 -4.84 5.31 -2.10
C TYR A 58 -3.92 4.39 -1.30
N ALA A 59 -4.50 3.69 -0.32
CA ALA A 59 -3.80 2.66 0.44
C ALA A 59 -4.06 1.27 -0.18
N GLY A 60 -3.01 0.47 -0.32
CA GLY A 60 -3.11 -0.88 -0.87
C GLY A 60 -3.16 -1.97 0.18
N GLU A 61 -3.96 -2.99 -0.05
CA GLU A 61 -4.02 -4.18 0.81
C GLU A 61 -4.24 -5.48 0.00
N PRO A 62 -3.91 -6.66 0.59
CA PRO A 62 -4.13 -7.94 -0.07
C PRO A 62 -5.63 -8.24 -0.24
N SER A 63 -6.04 -8.67 -1.43
CA SER A 63 -7.43 -9.09 -1.71
C SER A 63 -7.87 -10.27 -0.84
N GLU A 64 -6.93 -11.06 -0.33
CA GLU A 64 -7.17 -12.21 0.56
C GLU A 64 -7.44 -11.78 2.01
N ALA A 65 -6.94 -10.62 2.42
CA ALA A 65 -7.10 -10.03 3.75
C ALA A 65 -7.48 -8.53 3.71
N PRO A 66 -8.59 -8.15 3.04
CA PRO A 66 -8.95 -6.76 2.78
C PRO A 66 -9.62 -6.12 4.01
N MET A 67 -8.82 -5.73 4.99
CA MET A 67 -9.28 -5.19 6.26
C MET A 67 -9.88 -3.79 6.10
N LEU A 68 -9.20 -2.89 5.39
CA LEU A 68 -9.66 -1.52 5.13
C LEU A 68 -10.88 -1.48 4.22
N ALA A 69 -10.93 -2.32 3.18
CA ALA A 69 -12.00 -2.30 2.19
C ALA A 69 -13.24 -3.08 2.66
N ARG A 70 -13.04 -4.21 3.36
CA ARG A 70 -14.11 -5.19 3.62
C ARG A 70 -14.15 -5.74 5.04
N ARG A 71 -13.37 -5.18 5.97
CA ARG A 71 -13.35 -5.63 7.39
C ARG A 71 -13.05 -7.13 7.50
N LYS A 72 -12.19 -7.64 6.62
CA LYS A 72 -11.84 -9.07 6.57
C LYS A 72 -10.38 -9.29 6.85
N TRP A 73 -10.09 -10.20 7.77
CA TRP A 73 -8.78 -10.77 8.01
C TRP A 73 -8.57 -12.07 7.21
N GLY A 74 -7.32 -12.39 6.89
CA GLY A 74 -6.96 -13.62 6.20
C GLY A 74 -5.45 -13.75 6.05
N SER A 75 -5.01 -14.87 5.49
CA SER A 75 -3.61 -15.05 5.10
C SER A 75 -3.36 -14.58 3.68
N HIS A 76 -2.19 -13.99 3.44
CA HIS A 76 -1.71 -13.57 2.13
C HIS A 76 -0.20 -13.84 2.00
N ARG A 77 0.35 -13.65 0.80
CA ARG A 77 1.79 -13.86 0.50
C ARG A 77 2.53 -12.56 0.13
N ILE A 78 1.90 -11.41 0.40
CA ILE A 78 2.52 -10.09 0.21
C ILE A 78 3.20 -9.65 1.51
N GLU A 79 4.51 -9.92 1.64
CA GLU A 79 5.26 -9.60 2.85
C GLU A 79 5.38 -8.08 3.10
N GLY A 80 5.28 -7.69 4.37
CA GLY A 80 5.47 -6.30 4.84
C GLY A 80 4.19 -5.46 4.96
N ILE A 81 3.03 -6.02 4.63
CA ILE A 81 1.72 -5.33 4.68
C ILE A 81 0.65 -6.23 5.31
N GLY A 82 -0.57 -5.72 5.48
CA GLY A 82 -1.71 -6.53 5.90
C GLY A 82 -1.58 -7.03 7.33
N ASP A 83 -1.29 -6.14 8.29
CA ASP A 83 -1.06 -6.50 9.70
C ASP A 83 -2.34 -6.81 10.50
N GLY A 84 -3.53 -6.64 9.91
CA GLY A 84 -4.81 -7.09 10.50
C GLY A 84 -5.54 -6.09 11.40
N PHE A 85 -5.08 -4.85 11.44
CA PHE A 85 -5.69 -3.74 12.17
C PHE A 85 -5.37 -2.42 11.47
N VAL A 86 -6.09 -1.34 11.79
CA VAL A 86 -5.76 0.01 11.31
C VAL A 86 -4.65 0.59 12.20
N PRO A 87 -3.42 0.86 11.70
CA PRO A 87 -2.38 1.42 12.55
C PRO A 87 -2.68 2.87 12.91
N ARG A 88 -2.23 3.30 14.10
CA ARG A 88 -2.36 4.70 14.54
C ARG A 88 -1.55 5.69 13.72
N ASN A 89 -0.61 5.18 12.93
CA ASN A 89 0.18 5.97 11.99
C ASN A 89 -0.54 6.15 10.64
N LEU A 90 -1.62 5.41 10.37
CA LEU A 90 -2.45 5.62 9.18
C LEU A 90 -3.47 6.74 9.47
N ASP A 91 -3.37 7.85 8.75
CA ASP A 91 -4.40 8.89 8.75
C ASP A 91 -5.43 8.54 7.68
N ALA A 92 -6.46 7.80 8.09
CA ALA A 92 -7.55 7.32 7.24
C ALA A 92 -8.32 8.49 6.56
N SER A 93 -8.31 9.68 7.15
CA SER A 93 -9.02 10.84 6.62
C SER A 93 -8.41 11.41 5.34
N LEU A 94 -7.14 11.10 5.05
CA LEU A 94 -6.45 11.55 3.85
C LEU A 94 -6.80 10.70 2.62
N LEU A 95 -7.28 9.48 2.82
CA LEU A 95 -7.45 8.51 1.73
C LEU A 95 -8.69 8.84 0.88
N ASN A 96 -8.50 8.82 -0.44
CA ASN A 96 -9.59 8.80 -1.42
C ASN A 96 -10.15 7.41 -1.61
N GLY A 97 -9.35 6.39 -1.34
CA GLY A 97 -9.74 5.02 -1.55
C GLY A 97 -8.69 4.01 -1.13
N VAL A 98 -8.99 2.78 -1.48
CA VAL A 98 -8.10 1.62 -1.31
C VAL A 98 -8.01 0.83 -2.60
N PHE A 99 -6.88 0.17 -2.82
CA PHE A 99 -6.71 -0.73 -3.96
C PHE A 99 -6.40 -2.15 -3.49
N LEU A 100 -7.03 -3.12 -4.12
CA LEU A 100 -6.90 -4.54 -3.80
C LEU A 100 -5.98 -5.23 -4.82
N VAL A 101 -5.04 -6.00 -4.30
CA VAL A 101 -4.14 -6.82 -5.13
C VAL A 101 -4.05 -8.21 -4.53
N THR A 102 -4.26 -9.22 -5.36
CA THR A 102 -4.03 -10.61 -4.94
C THR A 102 -2.53 -10.87 -4.81
N SER A 103 -2.16 -11.80 -3.94
CA SER A 103 -0.76 -12.22 -3.81
C SER A 103 -0.19 -12.70 -5.15
N GLU A 104 -1.00 -13.36 -5.97
CA GLU A 104 -0.59 -13.87 -7.27
C GLU A 104 -0.25 -12.73 -8.24
N GLU A 105 -1.11 -11.71 -8.34
CA GLU A 105 -0.83 -10.52 -9.14
C GLU A 105 0.47 -9.82 -8.69
N ALA A 106 0.67 -9.69 -7.38
CA ALA A 106 1.85 -9.05 -6.81
C ALA A 106 3.14 -9.83 -7.13
N ILE A 107 3.12 -11.16 -6.98
CA ILE A 107 4.25 -12.05 -7.27
C ILE A 107 4.60 -12.01 -8.76
N GLU A 108 3.60 -12.16 -9.64
CA GLU A 108 3.81 -12.16 -11.08
C GLU A 108 4.29 -10.80 -11.58
N MET A 109 3.77 -9.70 -11.03
CA MET A 109 4.29 -8.36 -11.33
C MET A 109 5.74 -8.19 -10.87
N GLY A 110 6.11 -8.68 -9.68
CA GLY A 110 7.50 -8.66 -9.21
C GLY A 110 8.46 -9.40 -10.17
N LYS A 111 8.04 -10.58 -10.67
CA LYS A 111 8.80 -11.32 -11.69
C LYS A 111 8.88 -10.56 -13.01
N LYS A 112 7.78 -9.93 -13.42
CA LYS A 112 7.69 -9.14 -14.65
C LYS A 112 8.63 -7.94 -14.61
N LEU A 113 8.61 -7.16 -13.53
CA LEU A 113 9.50 -6.02 -13.30
C LEU A 113 10.99 -6.42 -13.41
N ALA A 114 11.36 -7.57 -12.85
CA ALA A 114 12.74 -8.05 -12.95
C ALA A 114 13.14 -8.43 -14.39
N ARG A 115 12.22 -9.05 -15.15
CA ARG A 115 12.50 -9.56 -16.50
C ARG A 115 12.42 -8.50 -17.58
N GLU A 116 11.44 -7.60 -17.49
CA GLU A 116 11.10 -6.65 -18.56
C GLU A 116 11.69 -5.27 -18.29
N GLU A 117 11.75 -4.84 -17.03
CA GLU A 117 12.19 -3.49 -16.64
C GLU A 117 13.57 -3.48 -15.94
N GLY A 118 14.16 -4.66 -15.69
CA GLY A 118 15.42 -4.78 -14.95
C GLY A 118 15.33 -4.40 -13.47
N LEU A 119 14.11 -4.35 -12.90
CA LEU A 119 13.86 -3.95 -11.52
C LEU A 119 13.58 -5.16 -10.63
N PHE A 120 14.62 -5.68 -9.98
CA PHE A 120 14.47 -6.80 -9.04
C PHE A 120 14.07 -6.33 -7.64
N CYS A 121 12.76 -6.40 -7.34
CA CYS A 121 12.14 -5.88 -6.14
C CYS A 121 11.32 -6.93 -5.37
N GLY A 122 10.91 -6.63 -4.14
CA GLY A 122 10.05 -7.51 -3.33
C GLY A 122 8.58 -7.52 -3.74
N ILE A 123 7.80 -8.41 -3.11
CA ILE A 123 6.41 -8.71 -3.49
C ILE A 123 5.48 -7.50 -3.31
N SER A 124 5.64 -6.72 -2.23
CA SER A 124 4.84 -5.51 -1.99
C SER A 124 5.11 -4.40 -3.02
N SER A 125 6.30 -4.38 -3.63
CA SER A 125 6.61 -3.49 -4.76
C SER A 125 5.86 -3.91 -6.03
N GLY A 126 5.76 -5.22 -6.28
CA GLY A 126 4.91 -5.75 -7.34
C GLY A 126 3.44 -5.36 -7.13
N ALA A 127 2.95 -5.47 -5.89
CA ALA A 127 1.58 -5.06 -5.54
C ALA A 127 1.34 -3.56 -5.80
N ASN A 128 2.29 -2.70 -5.42
CA ASN A 128 2.25 -1.26 -5.71
C ASN A 128 2.08 -0.97 -7.20
N VAL A 129 2.89 -1.62 -8.06
CA VAL A 129 2.82 -1.42 -9.51
C VAL A 129 1.50 -1.95 -10.09
N VAL A 130 0.99 -3.09 -9.62
CA VAL A 130 -0.35 -3.58 -10.00
C VAL A 130 -1.43 -2.55 -9.63
N GLY A 131 -1.38 -2.03 -8.40
CA GLY A 131 -2.30 -0.98 -7.93
C GLY A 131 -2.26 0.26 -8.81
N ALA A 132 -1.07 0.71 -9.20
CA ALA A 132 -0.90 1.87 -10.07
C ALA A 132 -1.50 1.63 -11.46
N ILE A 133 -1.31 0.44 -12.03
CA ILE A 133 -1.92 0.07 -13.32
C ILE A 133 -3.45 0.02 -13.22
N LYS A 134 -4.01 -0.53 -12.14
CA LYS A 134 -5.46 -0.57 -11.91
C LYS A 134 -6.02 0.84 -11.76
N LEU A 135 -5.37 1.70 -10.97
CA LEU A 135 -5.77 3.09 -10.81
C LEU A 135 -5.72 3.86 -12.13
N ALA A 136 -4.65 3.70 -12.92
CA ALA A 136 -4.52 4.34 -14.23
C ALA A 136 -5.63 3.92 -15.21
N LYS A 137 -6.06 2.66 -15.17
CA LYS A 137 -7.19 2.17 -15.98
C LYS A 137 -8.53 2.73 -15.50
N ARG A 138 -8.70 2.90 -14.19
CA ARG A 138 -9.92 3.43 -13.58
C ARG A 138 -10.08 4.93 -13.85
N HIS A 139 -8.97 5.67 -13.74
CA HIS A 139 -8.90 7.13 -13.84
C HIS A 139 -7.91 7.53 -14.95
N PRO A 140 -8.29 7.36 -16.24
CA PRO A 140 -7.42 7.64 -17.39
C PRO A 140 -7.07 9.13 -17.55
N GLU A 141 -7.75 10.01 -16.83
CA GLU A 141 -7.44 11.44 -16.76
C GLU A 141 -6.16 11.74 -15.96
N LEU A 142 -5.78 10.89 -15.01
CA LEU A 142 -4.54 11.02 -14.25
C LEU A 142 -3.34 10.87 -15.19
N LYS A 143 -2.37 11.79 -15.09
CA LYS A 143 -1.17 11.83 -15.94
C LYS A 143 0.06 11.32 -15.22
N VAL A 144 0.21 11.66 -13.94
CA VAL A 144 1.36 11.25 -13.12
C VAL A 144 0.86 10.53 -11.87
N ILE A 145 1.02 9.21 -11.88
CA ILE A 145 0.77 8.35 -10.73
C ILE A 145 2.11 7.92 -10.16
N VAL A 146 2.33 8.17 -8.87
CA VAL A 146 3.55 7.78 -8.17
C VAL A 146 3.26 6.64 -7.19
N THR A 147 4.12 5.64 -7.18
CA THR A 147 4.14 4.56 -6.18
C THR A 147 5.58 4.22 -5.81
N LEU A 148 5.78 3.27 -4.89
CA LEU A 148 7.10 2.93 -4.35
C LEU A 148 7.55 1.52 -4.73
N ILE A 149 8.85 1.38 -4.93
CA ILE A 149 9.54 0.09 -4.87
C ILE A 149 10.14 0.00 -3.47
N ASN A 150 9.49 -0.78 -2.59
CA ASN A 150 9.73 -0.77 -1.15
C ASN A 150 11.09 -1.34 -0.77
N ASP A 151 11.53 -2.39 -1.46
CA ASP A 151 12.77 -3.10 -1.17
C ASP A 151 13.29 -3.93 -2.36
N THR A 152 14.50 -4.47 -2.18
CA THR A 152 15.17 -5.32 -3.16
C THR A 152 14.67 -6.76 -3.13
N GLY A 153 14.52 -7.36 -4.31
CA GLY A 153 14.15 -8.77 -4.49
C GLY A 153 15.18 -9.76 -3.91
N GLN A 154 16.42 -9.32 -3.62
CA GLN A 154 17.48 -10.19 -3.09
C GLN A 154 17.11 -10.85 -1.76
N ARG A 155 16.18 -10.26 -1.00
CA ARG A 155 15.71 -10.81 0.28
C ARG A 155 14.69 -11.95 0.10
N TYR A 156 14.21 -12.18 -1.11
CA TYR A 156 13.05 -13.02 -1.40
C TYR A 156 13.39 -14.34 -2.09
N PHE A 157 14.67 -14.72 -2.18
CA PHE A 157 15.09 -15.99 -2.82
C PHE A 157 14.44 -17.25 -2.22
N SER A 158 13.99 -17.18 -0.96
CA SER A 158 13.30 -18.29 -0.28
C SER A 158 11.77 -18.20 -0.34
N THR A 159 11.21 -17.40 -1.24
CA THR A 159 9.76 -17.12 -1.33
C THR A 159 9.20 -17.48 -2.71
N PRO A 160 7.86 -17.48 -2.88
CA PRO A 160 7.24 -17.73 -4.17
C PRO A 160 7.65 -16.76 -5.30
N LEU A 161 8.18 -15.57 -4.95
CA LEU A 161 8.74 -14.64 -5.92
C LEU A 161 9.87 -15.28 -6.75
N CYS A 162 10.67 -16.14 -6.14
CA CYS A 162 11.77 -16.88 -6.77
C CYS A 162 11.42 -18.36 -6.96
N SER A 163 10.14 -18.67 -7.17
CA SER A 163 9.63 -20.03 -7.42
C SER A 163 9.86 -21.02 -6.28
N VAL A 164 10.04 -20.54 -5.05
CA VAL A 164 10.11 -21.39 -3.86
C VAL A 164 8.74 -21.42 -3.21
N GLU A 165 8.06 -22.56 -3.32
CA GLU A 165 6.83 -22.80 -2.56
C GLU A 165 7.16 -23.26 -1.14
N LYS A 166 6.55 -22.61 -0.15
CA LYS A 166 6.57 -23.04 1.25
C LYS A 166 5.17 -23.50 1.61
N HIS A 167 5.02 -24.77 1.95
CA HIS A 167 3.81 -25.21 2.62
C HIS A 167 3.91 -24.80 4.09
N ILE A 168 3.02 -23.90 4.49
CA ILE A 168 2.87 -23.48 5.88
C ILE A 168 1.43 -23.79 6.25
N GLU A 169 1.23 -24.59 7.29
CA GLU A 169 -0.09 -24.75 7.89
C GLU A 169 -0.39 -23.48 8.70
N ILE A 170 -1.42 -22.75 8.27
CA ILE A 170 -1.83 -21.52 8.93
C ILE A 170 -3.03 -21.86 9.80
N PRO A 171 -2.90 -21.79 11.13
CA PRO A 171 -4.00 -22.12 12.01
C PRO A 171 -5.14 -21.10 11.84
N GLU A 172 -6.37 -21.59 11.75
CA GLU A 172 -7.55 -20.74 11.84
C GLU A 172 -7.60 -20.11 13.24
N ARG A 173 -7.75 -18.79 13.29
CA ARG A 173 -7.87 -18.02 14.53
C ARG A 173 -8.88 -16.91 14.32
N GLU A 174 -9.72 -16.70 15.34
CA GLU A 174 -10.51 -15.48 15.39
C GLU A 174 -9.57 -14.28 15.49
N HIS A 175 -9.88 -13.25 14.71
CA HIS A 175 -9.17 -11.98 14.77
C HIS A 175 -10.21 -10.86 14.96
N PRO A 176 -10.71 -10.67 16.20
CA PRO A 176 -11.55 -9.53 16.48
C PRO A 176 -10.77 -8.24 16.22
N PHE A 177 -11.44 -7.24 15.67
CA PHE A 177 -10.87 -5.89 15.54
C PHE A 177 -10.94 -5.18 16.88
N ASP A 178 -9.90 -4.40 17.18
CA ASP A 178 -9.90 -3.53 18.34
C ASP A 178 -10.84 -2.32 18.13
N ASP A 179 -11.24 -1.69 19.22
CA ASP A 179 -12.18 -0.55 19.21
C ASP A 179 -11.69 0.61 18.34
N TYR A 180 -10.38 0.85 18.27
CA TYR A 180 -9.81 1.92 17.44
C TYR A 180 -9.95 1.59 15.96
N THR A 181 -9.63 0.35 15.57
CA THR A 181 -9.84 -0.12 14.18
C THR A 181 -11.30 0.02 13.77
N ILE A 182 -12.25 -0.41 14.62
CA ILE A 182 -13.69 -0.30 14.33
C ILE A 182 -14.09 1.17 14.15
N ALA A 183 -13.68 2.04 15.07
CA ALA A 183 -14.04 3.46 15.03
C ALA A 183 -13.50 4.18 13.78
N GLU A 184 -12.26 3.89 13.36
CA GLU A 184 -11.69 4.48 12.14
C GLU A 184 -12.44 4.02 10.89
N LEU A 185 -12.74 2.72 10.78
CA LEU A 185 -13.46 2.19 9.63
C LEU A 185 -14.91 2.68 9.59
N ASP A 186 -15.60 2.79 10.73
CA ASP A 186 -16.95 3.36 10.81
C ASP A 186 -17.01 4.80 10.31
N LYS A 187 -15.93 5.56 10.50
CA LYS A 187 -15.86 6.98 10.13
C LYS A 187 -15.52 7.20 8.66
N TYR A 188 -14.62 6.41 8.08
CA TYR A 188 -14.02 6.74 6.79
C TYR A 188 -14.32 5.74 5.66
N GLN A 189 -14.51 4.47 5.96
CA GLN A 189 -14.58 3.39 4.95
C GLN A 189 -15.66 3.62 3.90
N SER A 190 -16.85 4.12 4.29
CA SER A 190 -17.97 4.31 3.36
C SER A 190 -17.72 5.40 2.31
N GLY A 191 -16.73 6.27 2.52
CA GLY A 191 -16.36 7.34 1.58
C GLY A 191 -15.26 6.94 0.59
N TRP A 192 -14.67 5.76 0.75
CA TRP A 192 -13.54 5.30 -0.05
C TRP A 192 -13.98 4.64 -1.35
N GLU A 193 -13.30 5.00 -2.44
CA GLU A 193 -13.35 4.20 -3.66
C GLU A 193 -12.52 2.92 -3.48
N ILE A 194 -13.06 1.79 -3.92
CA ILE A 194 -12.35 0.50 -3.94
C ILE A 194 -11.94 0.20 -5.38
N ILE A 195 -10.63 0.11 -5.61
CA ILE A 195 -10.02 -0.25 -6.89
C ILE A 195 -9.71 -1.75 -6.89
N GLU A 196 -10.25 -2.50 -7.86
CA GLU A 196 -10.09 -3.96 -7.98
C GLU A 196 -9.35 -4.39 -9.23
#